data_AF-A0A7L1NPX3-F1
#
_entry.id   AF-A0A7L1NPX3-F1
#
_cell.length_a   1.000
_cell.length_b   1.000
_cell.length_c   1.000
_cell.angle_alpha   90.00
_cell.angle_beta   90.00
_cell.angle_gamma   90.00
#
_symmetry.space_group_name_H-M   'P 1'
#
loop_
_entity.id
_entity.type
_entity.pdbx_description
1 polymer ?
#
loop_
_entity_poly.entity_id
_entity_poly.type
_entity_poly.pdbx_seq_one_letter_code
_entity_poly.pdbx_strand_id
1 'polypeptide(L)'
;MPNPGWRSVERREATRRRLQRFEALRGAAAPGAFWDAVAVTAADAEQARGYRQQLAAKLARGELPRGARYHVFEDPPGAKIGNGGSTLHVLQCLEDLYGDKWTSLVVLLIHSGGYSQRLPNASALGKIFTALPLGDPIYQMLELKLAMYIDFPSHMKPGILVTCADDIELYSTGVTETITFDKPGFTALAHPSDVALGTTHGVFVLDASSFSGEGGLEYTTCRRFLHKPDVETMHRYSAVHTRETCFQLHPTGDLNDSELGSEFVYTDSIFYMDHSTAKRLLTFYKQMGTLGCEIDAYGDFLQALGPGATQEYTENTSNLTKEESRLVEVRQKLYSFLKGTALNVVVLNNSKFYHIGTTQEYLYHFTSDSKLRFELDLLPVAFSVCDKAGALGRSASIIQSVLEPGCSVGAGSVIEYSRIGPRVSVGNGSIISGSHINFTADIPADCFLSSLSVKINHRVKYVTVVFGVEDDLKKSVKSLSETHSLRYFGVSLLECLELWGVKVCSQLFSGASTCLGLWTARIFPVCSTLSESVRMALKMLNCVRHRIQALELNGFTLLSVEETLTCKDVADMLEFREHIYEEICLQRQKETSDL
;
A
#
# COMPACT_ATOMS: atom_id res chain seq x y z
N MET A 1 10.11 -28.88 -2.76
CA MET A 1 9.41 -27.76 -2.09
C MET A 1 8.90 -28.29 -0.77
N PRO A 2 8.89 -27.53 0.33
CA PRO A 2 8.08 -27.93 1.47
C PRO A 2 6.63 -28.10 0.97
N ASN A 3 5.98 -29.17 1.40
CA ASN A 3 4.59 -29.42 1.06
C ASN A 3 3.77 -28.25 1.64
N PRO A 4 3.00 -27.49 0.83
CA PRO A 4 2.19 -26.41 1.38
C PRO A 4 1.21 -27.01 2.38
N GLY A 5 1.18 -26.45 3.58
CA GLY A 5 0.27 -26.92 4.62
C GLY A 5 -1.20 -26.79 4.17
N TRP A 6 -2.08 -27.64 4.69
CA TRP A 6 -3.50 -27.70 4.28
C TRP A 6 -4.20 -26.33 4.38
N ARG A 7 -3.85 -25.53 5.40
CA ARG A 7 -4.41 -24.17 5.56
C ARG A 7 -4.07 -23.26 4.39
N SER A 8 -2.85 -23.36 3.87
CA SER A 8 -2.39 -22.58 2.71
C SER A 8 -3.10 -23.06 1.44
N VAL A 9 -3.36 -24.37 1.30
CA VAL A 9 -4.15 -24.93 0.20
C VAL A 9 -5.57 -24.38 0.20
N GLU A 10 -6.26 -24.40 1.35
CA GLU A 10 -7.61 -23.84 1.46
C GLU A 10 -7.67 -22.33 1.15
N ARG A 11 -6.69 -21.55 1.65
CA ARG A 11 -6.59 -20.12 1.31
C ARG A 11 -6.41 -19.95 -0.20
N ARG A 12 -5.53 -20.71 -0.84
CA ARG A 12 -5.33 -20.65 -2.30
C ARG A 12 -6.60 -20.98 -3.07
N GLU A 13 -7.33 -22.01 -2.67
CA GLU A 13 -8.60 -22.38 -3.31
C GLU A 13 -9.67 -21.29 -3.14
N ALA A 14 -9.78 -20.73 -1.93
CA ALA A 14 -10.69 -19.61 -1.66
C ALA A 14 -10.33 -18.36 -2.46
N THR A 15 -9.04 -18.00 -2.50
CA THR A 15 -8.51 -16.90 -3.32
C THR A 15 -8.81 -17.12 -4.79
N ARG A 16 -8.50 -18.30 -5.34
CA ARG A 16 -8.73 -18.61 -6.76
C ARG A 16 -10.21 -18.49 -7.12
N ARG A 17 -11.12 -18.97 -6.27
CA ARG A 17 -12.57 -18.82 -6.46
C ARG A 17 -12.96 -17.34 -6.54
N ARG A 18 -12.45 -16.51 -5.63
CA ARG A 18 -12.73 -15.06 -5.62
C ARG A 18 -12.19 -14.35 -6.86
N LEU A 19 -10.95 -14.67 -7.26
CA LEU A 19 -10.35 -14.14 -8.49
C LEU A 19 -11.14 -14.54 -9.74
N GLN A 20 -11.56 -15.81 -9.85
CA GLN A 20 -12.41 -16.28 -10.96
C GLN A 20 -13.76 -15.57 -11.00
N ARG A 21 -14.39 -15.37 -9.84
CA ARG A 21 -15.65 -14.63 -9.74
C ARG A 21 -15.45 -13.17 -10.13
N PHE A 22 -14.35 -12.53 -9.73
CA PHE A 22 -14.04 -11.16 -10.11
C PHE A 22 -13.79 -11.06 -11.61
N GLU A 23 -13.02 -11.96 -12.19
CA GLU A 23 -12.76 -12.03 -13.63
C GLU A 23 -14.06 -12.15 -14.43
N ALA A 24 -15.00 -12.98 -13.98
CA ALA A 24 -16.32 -13.11 -14.61
C ALA A 24 -17.18 -11.83 -14.54
N LEU A 25 -16.88 -10.90 -13.63
CA LEU A 25 -17.57 -9.61 -13.50
C LEU A 25 -16.89 -8.46 -14.25
N ARG A 26 -15.64 -8.62 -14.72
CA ARG A 26 -14.91 -7.57 -15.44
C ARG A 26 -15.68 -7.18 -16.71
N GLY A 27 -15.93 -5.89 -16.89
CA GLY A 27 -16.72 -5.35 -18.00
C GLY A 27 -18.23 -5.63 -17.95
N ALA A 28 -18.71 -6.42 -16.98
CA ALA A 28 -20.11 -6.75 -16.76
C ALA A 28 -20.74 -5.91 -15.63
N ALA A 29 -22.07 -5.85 -15.59
CA ALA A 29 -22.81 -5.28 -14.47
C ALA A 29 -23.44 -6.40 -13.65
N ALA A 30 -23.36 -6.30 -12.31
CA ALA A 30 -23.96 -7.25 -11.38
C ALA A 30 -24.74 -6.50 -10.29
N PRO A 31 -25.94 -5.97 -10.61
CA PRO A 31 -26.76 -5.22 -9.66
C PRO A 31 -27.06 -6.06 -8.41
N GLY A 32 -26.81 -5.50 -7.22
CA GLY A 32 -27.08 -6.16 -5.94
C GLY A 32 -26.15 -7.33 -5.58
N ALA A 33 -25.19 -7.68 -6.44
CA ALA A 33 -24.20 -8.73 -6.20
C ALA A 33 -22.76 -8.20 -6.11
N PHE A 34 -22.60 -6.87 -6.18
CA PHE A 34 -21.35 -6.14 -6.07
C PHE A 34 -21.58 -4.80 -5.34
N TRP A 35 -20.52 -4.02 -5.13
CA TRP A 35 -20.57 -2.72 -4.44
C TRP A 35 -21.49 -1.71 -5.16
N ASP A 36 -22.26 -0.93 -4.41
CA ASP A 36 -23.00 0.21 -4.98
C ASP A 36 -22.06 1.36 -5.33
N ALA A 37 -21.05 1.58 -4.48
CA ALA A 37 -20.00 2.56 -4.69
C ALA A 37 -18.66 2.06 -4.16
N VAL A 38 -17.59 2.40 -4.89
CA VAL A 38 -16.20 2.22 -4.48
C VAL A 38 -15.58 3.62 -4.40
N ALA A 39 -15.22 4.05 -3.21
CA ALA A 39 -14.62 5.34 -2.93
C ALA A 39 -13.12 5.19 -2.64
N VAL A 40 -12.30 5.91 -3.37
CA VAL A 40 -10.84 5.94 -3.20
C VAL A 40 -10.44 7.32 -2.69
N THR A 41 -9.69 7.39 -1.59
CA THR A 41 -9.21 8.68 -1.07
C THR A 41 -7.93 9.12 -1.75
N ALA A 42 -7.75 10.42 -1.95
CA ALA A 42 -6.53 11.03 -2.49
C ALA A 42 -6.08 12.18 -1.58
N ALA A 43 -4.78 12.42 -1.49
CA ALA A 43 -4.16 13.44 -0.64
C ALA A 43 -4.48 14.87 -1.12
N ASP A 44 -4.66 15.03 -2.42
CA ASP A 44 -4.84 16.32 -3.09
C ASP A 44 -5.53 16.17 -4.46
N ALA A 45 -5.87 17.30 -5.07
CA ALA A 45 -6.55 17.38 -6.36
C ALA A 45 -5.75 16.77 -7.52
N GLU A 46 -4.42 16.82 -7.48
CA GLU A 46 -3.58 16.27 -8.54
C GLU A 46 -3.53 14.75 -8.47
N GLN A 47 -3.34 14.18 -7.28
CA GLN A 47 -3.45 12.75 -7.06
C GLN A 47 -4.85 12.25 -7.43
N ALA A 48 -5.90 12.99 -7.05
CA ALA A 48 -7.27 12.62 -7.42
C ALA A 48 -7.50 12.63 -8.93
N ARG A 49 -6.98 13.62 -9.65
CA ARG A 49 -7.00 13.65 -11.13
C ARG A 49 -6.34 12.40 -11.72
N GLY A 50 -5.17 12.02 -11.20
CA GLY A 50 -4.47 10.81 -11.64
C GLY A 50 -5.25 9.53 -11.38
N TYR A 51 -5.89 9.41 -10.22
CA TYR A 51 -6.70 8.24 -9.87
C TYR A 51 -7.96 8.15 -10.76
N ARG A 52 -8.62 9.27 -11.04
CA ARG A 52 -9.77 9.33 -11.96
C ARG A 52 -9.37 8.89 -13.38
N GLN A 53 -8.20 9.33 -13.87
CA GLN A 53 -7.68 8.91 -15.17
C GLN A 53 -7.43 7.39 -15.22
N GLN A 54 -6.78 6.83 -14.19
CA GLN A 54 -6.54 5.39 -14.11
C GLN A 54 -7.85 4.60 -14.06
N LEU A 55 -8.80 4.98 -13.20
CA LEU A 55 -10.12 4.33 -13.13
C LEU A 55 -10.87 4.39 -14.47
N ALA A 56 -10.84 5.54 -15.14
CA ALA A 56 -11.48 5.71 -16.45
C ALA A 56 -10.87 4.78 -17.51
N ALA A 57 -9.53 4.69 -17.57
CA ALA A 57 -8.82 3.80 -18.49
C ALA A 57 -9.18 2.33 -18.23
N LYS A 58 -9.21 1.91 -16.96
CA LYS A 58 -9.62 0.55 -16.56
C LYS A 58 -11.05 0.23 -16.94
N LEU A 59 -12.00 1.14 -16.70
CA LEU A 59 -13.40 0.98 -17.10
C LEU A 59 -13.55 0.90 -18.63
N ALA A 60 -12.80 1.71 -19.36
CA ALA A 60 -12.80 1.70 -20.83
C ALA A 60 -12.31 0.36 -21.39
N ARG A 61 -11.26 -0.22 -20.79
CA ARG A 61 -10.73 -1.56 -21.14
C ARG A 61 -11.56 -2.72 -20.56
N GLY A 62 -12.61 -2.43 -19.80
CA GLY A 62 -13.44 -3.46 -19.18
C GLY A 62 -12.73 -4.21 -18.05
N GLU A 63 -11.69 -3.65 -17.46
CA GLU A 63 -10.92 -4.29 -16.38
C GLU A 63 -11.64 -4.26 -15.03
N LEU A 64 -12.66 -3.42 -14.90
CA LEU A 64 -13.48 -3.25 -13.70
C LEU A 64 -14.96 -3.55 -14.00
N PRO A 65 -15.73 -4.05 -13.02
CA PRO A 65 -17.19 -4.20 -13.13
C PRO A 65 -17.91 -2.87 -13.42
N ARG A 66 -18.85 -2.84 -14.36
CA ARG A 66 -19.57 -1.62 -14.80
C ARG A 66 -20.75 -1.22 -13.91
N GLY A 67 -21.18 -2.08 -13.00
CA GLY A 67 -22.36 -1.84 -12.14
C GLY A 67 -22.11 -0.92 -10.93
N ALA A 68 -20.86 -0.83 -10.47
CA ALA A 68 -20.48 0.01 -9.32
C ALA A 68 -20.17 1.44 -9.75
N ARG A 69 -20.40 2.40 -8.84
CA ARG A 69 -19.96 3.79 -9.02
C ARG A 69 -18.58 4.00 -8.38
N TYR A 70 -17.58 4.29 -9.20
CA TYR A 70 -16.21 4.54 -8.74
C TYR A 70 -16.00 6.02 -8.50
N HIS A 71 -15.63 6.39 -7.28
CA HIS A 71 -15.42 7.77 -6.85
C HIS A 71 -14.00 7.97 -6.34
N VAL A 72 -13.47 9.16 -6.60
CA VAL A 72 -12.21 9.62 -6.03
C VAL A 72 -12.47 10.91 -5.27
N PHE A 73 -12.21 10.87 -3.97
CA PHE A 73 -12.37 12.01 -3.07
C PHE A 73 -10.99 12.47 -2.61
N GLU A 74 -10.64 13.70 -3.00
CA GLU A 74 -9.45 14.37 -2.49
C GLU A 74 -9.71 14.91 -1.07
N ASP A 75 -8.68 14.88 -0.23
CA ASP A 75 -8.71 15.57 1.05
C ASP A 75 -8.85 17.09 0.82
N PRO A 76 -9.60 17.80 1.69
CA PRO A 76 -9.76 19.23 1.59
C PRO A 76 -8.41 19.95 1.73
N PRO A 77 -8.23 21.12 1.08
CA PRO A 77 -6.98 21.87 1.19
C PRO A 77 -6.75 22.31 2.64
N GLY A 78 -5.51 22.17 3.11
CA GLY A 78 -5.13 22.58 4.46
C GLY A 78 -4.12 21.64 5.11
N ALA A 79 -4.24 21.47 6.42
CA ALA A 79 -3.46 20.50 7.16
C ALA A 79 -3.80 19.07 6.72
N LYS A 80 -2.84 18.16 6.85
CA LYS A 80 -3.09 16.74 6.61
C LYS A 80 -4.10 16.24 7.64
N ILE A 81 -5.14 15.56 7.20
CA ILE A 81 -6.26 15.15 8.08
C ILE A 81 -6.22 13.67 8.48
N GLY A 82 -5.26 12.91 7.95
CA GLY A 82 -5.12 11.47 8.24
C GLY A 82 -6.26 10.63 7.64
N ASN A 83 -6.13 9.30 7.67
CA ASN A 83 -7.12 8.41 7.05
C ASN A 83 -8.49 8.43 7.76
N GLY A 84 -8.53 8.74 9.05
CA GLY A 84 -9.76 8.99 9.81
C GLY A 84 -10.43 10.29 9.35
N GLY A 85 -9.66 11.36 9.16
CA GLY A 85 -10.17 12.60 8.60
C GLY A 85 -10.69 12.42 7.17
N SER A 86 -9.96 11.70 6.31
CA SER A 86 -10.42 11.36 4.96
C SER A 86 -11.72 10.56 4.98
N THR A 87 -11.87 9.63 5.95
CA THR A 87 -13.12 8.88 6.14
C THR A 87 -14.28 9.80 6.44
N LEU A 88 -14.11 10.73 7.38
CA LEU A 88 -15.14 11.72 7.73
C LEU A 88 -15.51 12.61 6.53
N HIS A 89 -14.51 13.04 5.76
CA HIS A 89 -14.71 13.84 4.57
C HIS A 89 -15.47 13.08 3.48
N VAL A 90 -15.13 11.81 3.23
CA VAL A 90 -15.84 10.95 2.27
C VAL A 90 -17.32 10.83 2.62
N LEU A 91 -17.68 10.72 3.91
CA LEU A 91 -19.08 10.67 4.32
C LEU A 91 -19.84 11.94 3.92
N GLN A 92 -19.20 13.12 4.04
CA GLN A 92 -19.78 14.38 3.56
C GLN A 92 -19.96 14.35 2.04
N CYS A 93 -18.92 13.93 1.29
CA CYS A 93 -18.99 13.85 -0.16
C CYS A 93 -20.06 12.86 -0.67
N LEU A 94 -20.26 11.74 0.02
CA LEU A 94 -21.32 10.78 -0.30
C LEU A 94 -22.70 11.40 -0.06
N GLU A 95 -22.90 12.12 1.05
CA GLU A 95 -24.15 12.84 1.31
C GLU A 95 -24.41 13.94 0.26
N ASP A 96 -23.38 14.71 -0.10
CA ASP A 96 -23.49 15.77 -1.11
C ASP A 96 -23.87 15.22 -2.50
N LEU A 97 -23.30 14.05 -2.86
CA LEU A 97 -23.55 13.43 -4.16
C LEU A 97 -24.90 12.72 -4.27
N TYR A 98 -25.37 12.08 -3.19
CA TYR A 98 -26.53 11.20 -3.24
C TYR A 98 -27.74 11.72 -2.45
N GLY A 99 -27.59 12.79 -1.69
CA GLY A 99 -28.57 13.20 -0.67
C GLY A 99 -28.85 12.03 0.28
N ASP A 100 -30.05 11.95 0.84
CA ASP A 100 -30.43 10.88 1.78
C ASP A 100 -30.24 9.45 1.24
N LYS A 101 -30.13 9.25 -0.08
CA LYS A 101 -29.91 7.91 -0.66
C LYS A 101 -28.55 7.32 -0.31
N TRP A 102 -27.58 8.12 0.15
CA TRP A 102 -26.28 7.58 0.56
C TRP A 102 -26.43 6.58 1.70
N THR A 103 -27.46 6.72 2.55
CA THR A 103 -27.73 5.82 3.69
C THR A 103 -28.36 4.47 3.32
N SER A 104 -28.52 4.19 2.02
CA SER A 104 -28.99 2.88 1.54
C SER A 104 -27.94 2.15 0.71
N LEU A 105 -26.70 2.64 0.66
CA LEU A 105 -25.64 2.09 -0.19
C LEU A 105 -24.73 1.13 0.58
N VAL A 106 -24.24 0.13 -0.12
CA VAL A 106 -23.11 -0.71 0.30
C VAL A 106 -21.84 -0.14 -0.34
N VAL A 107 -21.02 0.52 0.48
CA VAL A 107 -19.85 1.28 0.01
C VAL A 107 -18.55 0.61 0.46
N LEU A 108 -17.61 0.45 -0.47
CA LEU A 108 -16.21 0.18 -0.16
C LEU A 108 -15.42 1.49 -0.17
N LEU A 109 -14.77 1.82 0.94
CA LEU A 109 -13.87 2.96 1.09
C LEU A 109 -12.43 2.47 1.21
N ILE A 110 -11.57 2.88 0.29
CA ILE A 110 -10.16 2.51 0.21
C ILE A 110 -9.30 3.74 0.49
N HIS A 111 -8.57 3.74 1.60
CA HIS A 111 -7.62 4.80 1.94
C HIS A 111 -6.39 4.74 1.04
N SER A 112 -6.23 5.73 0.15
CA SER A 112 -5.16 5.76 -0.85
C SER A 112 -4.42 7.10 -0.94
N GLY A 113 -4.69 8.04 -0.02
CA GLY A 113 -4.13 9.40 0.02
C GLY A 113 -2.76 9.54 0.70
N GLY A 114 -1.97 8.47 0.82
CA GLY A 114 -0.64 8.55 1.46
C GLY A 114 0.48 9.00 0.52
N TYR A 115 1.55 9.59 1.08
CA TYR A 115 2.77 9.97 0.33
C TYR A 115 3.69 8.79 -0.04
N SER A 116 3.44 7.60 0.50
CA SER A 116 4.22 6.38 0.20
C SER A 116 5.74 6.50 0.36
N GLN A 117 6.22 7.32 1.30
CA GLN A 117 7.66 7.57 1.49
C GLN A 117 8.53 6.33 1.72
N ARG A 118 7.94 5.20 2.15
CA ARG A 118 8.65 3.93 2.34
C ARG A 118 8.62 3.01 1.11
N LEU A 119 7.77 3.30 0.13
CA LEU A 119 7.66 2.60 -1.16
C LEU A 119 7.53 3.63 -2.28
N PRO A 120 8.62 4.32 -2.66
CA PRO A 120 8.51 5.55 -3.45
C PRO A 120 7.98 5.37 -4.87
N ASN A 121 8.06 4.17 -5.45
CA ASN A 121 7.46 3.85 -6.75
C ASN A 121 5.92 3.94 -6.72
N ALA A 122 5.31 3.79 -5.53
CA ALA A 122 3.88 3.97 -5.32
C ALA A 122 3.47 5.43 -5.01
N SER A 123 4.41 6.38 -4.91
CA SER A 123 4.11 7.77 -4.51
C SER A 123 3.48 8.59 -5.64
N ALA A 124 3.94 8.40 -6.88
CA ALA A 124 3.53 9.24 -7.99
C ALA A 124 2.13 8.90 -8.50
N LEU A 125 1.87 7.61 -8.76
CA LEU A 125 0.62 7.10 -9.34
C LEU A 125 -0.33 6.45 -8.32
N GLY A 126 0.09 6.36 -7.05
CA GLY A 126 -0.74 5.92 -5.93
C GLY A 126 -0.60 4.45 -5.57
N LYS A 127 -0.64 4.17 -4.26
CA LYS A 127 -0.53 2.81 -3.71
C LYS A 127 -1.59 1.85 -4.23
N ILE A 128 -2.83 2.32 -4.37
CA ILE A 128 -3.93 1.47 -4.85
C ILE A 128 -3.75 1.02 -6.32
N PHE A 129 -2.84 1.68 -7.05
CA PHE A 129 -2.45 1.33 -8.42
C PHE A 129 -1.04 0.69 -8.48
N THR A 130 -0.55 0.15 -7.37
CA THR A 130 0.68 -0.67 -7.35
C THR A 130 0.45 -1.93 -8.18
N ALA A 131 1.41 -2.28 -9.04
CA ALA A 131 1.32 -3.47 -9.89
C ALA A 131 1.47 -4.75 -9.07
N LEU A 132 0.75 -5.80 -9.48
CA LEU A 132 0.89 -7.11 -8.89
C LEU A 132 1.40 -8.10 -9.95
N PRO A 133 2.24 -9.08 -9.57
CA PRO A 133 2.68 -10.14 -10.47
C PRO A 133 1.57 -11.21 -10.67
N LEU A 134 0.39 -10.78 -11.12
CA LEU A 134 -0.85 -11.54 -11.20
C LEU A 134 -1.73 -10.96 -12.30
N GLY A 135 -2.49 -11.79 -13.01
CA GLY A 135 -3.51 -11.35 -13.98
C GLY A 135 -3.00 -11.22 -15.42
N ASP A 136 -3.93 -11.22 -16.36
CA ASP A 136 -3.69 -10.93 -17.78
C ASP A 136 -4.87 -10.11 -18.38
N PRO A 137 -4.71 -8.79 -18.61
CA PRO A 137 -3.59 -7.94 -18.18
C PRO A 137 -3.38 -7.92 -16.66
N ILE A 138 -2.22 -7.45 -16.21
CA ILE A 138 -1.88 -7.46 -14.78
C ILE A 138 -2.96 -6.79 -13.92
N TYR A 139 -3.17 -7.36 -12.74
CA TYR A 139 -3.95 -6.73 -11.69
C TYR A 139 -3.09 -5.66 -11.01
N GLN A 140 -3.74 -4.59 -10.57
CA GLN A 140 -3.18 -3.69 -9.57
C GLN A 140 -3.85 -3.97 -8.22
N MET A 141 -3.39 -3.31 -7.17
CA MET A 141 -3.95 -3.50 -5.82
C MET A 141 -5.47 -3.27 -5.78
N LEU A 142 -5.99 -2.34 -6.59
CA LEU A 142 -7.42 -2.10 -6.74
C LEU A 142 -8.20 -3.38 -7.10
N GLU A 143 -7.82 -4.07 -8.18
CA GLU A 143 -8.49 -5.31 -8.60
C GLU A 143 -8.39 -6.38 -7.54
N LEU A 144 -7.22 -6.52 -6.91
CA LEU A 144 -7.04 -7.51 -5.85
C LEU A 144 -7.96 -7.22 -4.66
N LYS A 145 -8.07 -5.96 -4.22
CA LYS A 145 -9.00 -5.57 -3.15
C LYS A 145 -10.45 -5.87 -3.51
N LEU A 146 -10.87 -5.50 -4.72
CA LEU A 146 -12.22 -5.78 -5.20
C LEU A 146 -12.50 -7.29 -5.28
N ALA A 147 -11.51 -8.08 -5.68
CA ALA A 147 -11.62 -9.54 -5.73
C ALA A 147 -11.67 -10.15 -4.32
N MET A 148 -10.79 -9.78 -3.40
CA MET A 148 -10.76 -10.36 -2.05
C MET A 148 -12.03 -10.07 -1.25
N TYR A 149 -12.72 -8.98 -1.56
CA TYR A 149 -13.96 -8.58 -0.88
C TYR A 149 -15.22 -8.84 -1.70
N ILE A 150 -15.14 -9.58 -2.81
CA ILE A 150 -16.26 -9.84 -3.71
C ILE A 150 -17.42 -10.59 -3.04
N ASP A 151 -17.16 -11.30 -1.95
CA ASP A 151 -18.14 -12.07 -1.20
C ASP A 151 -18.97 -11.20 -0.22
N PHE A 152 -18.54 -9.98 0.08
CA PHE A 152 -19.15 -9.17 1.14
C PHE A 152 -20.46 -8.46 0.75
N PRO A 153 -20.60 -7.84 -0.44
CA PRO A 153 -21.76 -7.00 -0.75
C PRO A 153 -23.11 -7.71 -0.62
N SER A 154 -23.20 -9.00 -0.98
CA SER A 154 -24.44 -9.78 -0.89
C SER A 154 -24.85 -10.14 0.55
N HIS A 155 -23.95 -9.96 1.51
CA HIS A 155 -24.12 -10.31 2.92
C HIS A 155 -23.88 -9.11 3.86
N MET A 156 -23.87 -7.90 3.30
CA MET A 156 -23.64 -6.65 4.01
C MET A 156 -24.91 -5.82 4.01
N LYS A 157 -25.34 -5.34 5.19
CA LYS A 157 -26.35 -4.28 5.26
C LYS A 157 -25.76 -2.96 4.72
N PRO A 158 -26.61 -2.01 4.28
CA PRO A 158 -26.16 -0.69 3.92
C PRO A 158 -25.23 -0.06 4.98
N GLY A 159 -24.07 0.40 4.54
CA GLY A 159 -22.97 0.84 5.39
C GLY A 159 -21.67 0.97 4.61
N ILE A 160 -20.58 1.22 5.32
CA ILE A 160 -19.27 1.54 4.75
C ILE A 160 -18.25 0.51 5.23
N LEU A 161 -17.65 -0.26 4.31
CA LEU A 161 -16.48 -1.08 4.59
C LEU A 161 -15.22 -0.27 4.29
N VAL A 162 -14.30 -0.19 5.24
CA VAL A 162 -13.08 0.62 5.19
C VAL A 162 -11.84 -0.29 5.16
N THR A 163 -10.92 -0.01 4.26
CA THR A 163 -9.65 -0.74 4.06
C THR A 163 -8.53 0.23 3.65
N CYS A 164 -7.27 -0.19 3.77
CA CYS A 164 -6.14 0.52 3.16
C CYS A 164 -5.73 -0.09 1.82
N ALA A 165 -4.73 0.53 1.19
CA ALA A 165 -4.32 0.25 -0.19
C ALA A 165 -2.98 -0.49 -0.29
N ASP A 166 -2.42 -0.97 0.82
CA ASP A 166 -1.08 -1.55 0.92
C ASP A 166 -1.00 -2.87 1.68
N ASP A 167 -2.14 -3.48 1.97
CA ASP A 167 -2.25 -4.80 2.58
C ASP A 167 -3.03 -5.79 1.70
N ILE A 168 -2.78 -7.07 1.91
CA ILE A 168 -3.47 -8.18 1.25
C ILE A 168 -3.98 -9.15 2.32
N GLU A 169 -5.29 -9.34 2.34
CA GLU A 169 -5.97 -10.25 3.25
C GLU A 169 -6.41 -11.51 2.49
N LEU A 170 -5.69 -12.61 2.72
CA LEU A 170 -6.07 -13.92 2.22
C LEU A 170 -6.75 -14.68 3.33
N TYR A 171 -7.92 -15.24 3.05
CA TYR A 171 -8.69 -15.99 4.03
C TYR A 171 -9.49 -17.10 3.38
N SER A 172 -9.65 -18.20 4.10
CA SER A 172 -10.66 -19.21 3.79
C SER A 172 -11.72 -19.24 4.88
N THR A 173 -12.91 -19.66 4.47
CA THR A 173 -14.05 -19.95 5.34
C THR A 173 -14.54 -21.34 4.96
N GLY A 174 -15.21 -22.02 5.88
CA GLY A 174 -15.89 -23.28 5.60
C GLY A 174 -16.91 -23.12 4.46
N VAL A 175 -17.23 -24.21 3.77
CA VAL A 175 -18.09 -24.21 2.57
C VAL A 175 -19.47 -23.59 2.81
N THR A 176 -19.99 -23.72 4.03
CA THR A 176 -21.28 -23.18 4.46
C THR A 176 -21.15 -21.89 5.26
N GLU A 177 -19.93 -21.45 5.58
CA GLU A 177 -19.68 -20.26 6.38
C GLU A 177 -19.68 -19.02 5.48
N THR A 178 -20.30 -17.94 5.96
CA THR A 178 -20.41 -16.67 5.23
C THR A 178 -20.13 -15.51 6.17
N ILE A 179 -19.30 -14.58 5.72
CA ILE A 179 -19.03 -13.34 6.45
C ILE A 179 -20.20 -12.39 6.22
N THR A 180 -20.85 -11.98 7.30
CA THR A 180 -22.03 -11.11 7.30
C THR A 180 -21.73 -9.82 8.07
N PHE A 181 -22.08 -8.68 7.48
CA PHE A 181 -21.98 -7.37 8.11
C PHE A 181 -23.39 -6.84 8.43
N ASP A 182 -23.98 -7.35 9.51
CA ASP A 182 -25.39 -7.09 9.86
C ASP A 182 -25.60 -6.49 11.26
N LYS A 183 -24.53 -6.39 12.06
CA LYS A 183 -24.51 -5.86 13.42
C LYS A 183 -24.42 -4.34 13.46
N PRO A 184 -25.01 -3.69 14.48
CA PRO A 184 -24.85 -2.25 14.69
C PRO A 184 -23.45 -1.93 15.22
N GLY A 185 -23.02 -0.67 15.02
CA GLY A 185 -21.71 -0.18 15.39
C GLY A 185 -20.67 -0.47 14.32
N PHE A 186 -19.51 -0.96 14.80
CA PHE A 186 -18.40 -1.38 13.96
C PHE A 186 -18.31 -2.90 13.93
N THR A 187 -17.90 -3.45 12.80
CA THR A 187 -17.55 -4.88 12.67
C THR A 187 -16.20 -4.98 11.98
N ALA A 188 -15.17 -5.43 12.69
CA ALA A 188 -13.81 -5.58 12.16
C ALA A 188 -13.47 -7.03 11.82
N LEU A 189 -12.52 -7.24 10.90
CA LEU A 189 -11.92 -8.55 10.68
C LEU A 189 -10.66 -8.71 11.55
N ALA A 190 -10.50 -9.90 12.13
CA ALA A 190 -9.37 -10.25 12.98
C ALA A 190 -8.58 -11.42 12.39
N HIS A 191 -7.26 -11.26 12.34
CA HIS A 191 -6.33 -12.21 11.74
C HIS A 191 -5.30 -12.71 12.76
N PRO A 192 -5.03 -14.03 12.85
CA PRO A 192 -3.97 -14.53 13.71
C PRO A 192 -2.61 -14.13 13.14
N SER A 193 -1.84 -13.40 13.95
CA SER A 193 -0.60 -12.75 13.57
C SER A 193 0.47 -12.96 14.63
N ASP A 194 1.73 -12.93 14.21
CA ASP A 194 2.84 -13.02 15.15
C ASP A 194 2.86 -11.79 16.07
N VAL A 195 3.28 -11.97 17.33
CA VAL A 195 3.31 -10.90 18.34
C VAL A 195 4.11 -9.68 17.84
N ALA A 196 5.20 -9.92 17.10
CA ALA A 196 6.00 -8.86 16.48
C ALA A 196 5.18 -7.98 15.51
N LEU A 197 4.30 -8.59 14.70
CA LEU A 197 3.45 -7.85 13.77
C LEU A 197 2.44 -6.97 14.51
N GLY A 198 1.94 -7.43 15.66
CA GLY A 198 1.08 -6.65 16.54
C GLY A 198 1.67 -5.31 16.97
N THR A 199 3.00 -5.16 17.00
CA THR A 199 3.65 -3.88 17.38
C THR A 199 3.49 -2.78 16.34
N THR A 200 3.10 -3.15 15.12
CA THR A 200 2.94 -2.24 13.99
C THR A 200 1.49 -2.10 13.52
N HIS A 201 0.57 -2.89 14.09
CA HIS A 201 -0.84 -2.95 13.74
C HIS A 201 -1.73 -2.80 14.97
N GLY A 202 -3.04 -2.70 14.77
CA GLY A 202 -4.02 -2.81 15.83
C GLY A 202 -4.15 -4.24 16.33
N VAL A 203 -4.40 -4.41 17.62
CA VAL A 203 -4.58 -5.70 18.28
C VAL A 203 -5.92 -5.71 19.03
N PHE A 204 -6.71 -6.75 18.82
CA PHE A 204 -7.98 -6.95 19.52
C PHE A 204 -7.78 -7.70 20.84
N VAL A 205 -8.35 -7.15 21.91
CA VAL A 205 -8.61 -7.89 23.15
C VAL A 205 -10.03 -8.45 23.04
N LEU A 206 -10.15 -9.73 22.70
CA LEU A 206 -11.43 -10.40 22.47
C LEU A 206 -12.14 -10.73 23.80
N ASP A 207 -13.47 -10.83 23.77
CA ASP A 207 -14.27 -11.30 24.90
C ASP A 207 -14.27 -12.83 24.97
N ALA A 208 -13.49 -13.37 25.91
CA ALA A 208 -13.33 -14.81 26.15
C ALA A 208 -14.66 -15.55 26.44
N SER A 209 -15.73 -14.85 26.83
CA SER A 209 -17.04 -15.49 27.04
C SER A 209 -17.77 -15.86 25.74
N SER A 210 -17.35 -15.27 24.61
CA SER A 210 -18.02 -15.37 23.31
C SER A 210 -17.12 -15.89 22.20
N PHE A 211 -15.91 -16.35 22.54
CA PHE A 211 -14.88 -16.77 21.60
C PHE A 211 -14.29 -18.11 22.07
N SER A 212 -14.36 -19.14 21.23
CA SER A 212 -13.76 -20.45 21.54
C SER A 212 -12.37 -20.61 20.95
N GLY A 213 -12.09 -19.94 19.82
CA GLY A 213 -10.82 -20.04 19.09
C GLY A 213 -10.66 -21.32 18.27
N GLU A 214 -11.66 -22.20 18.28
CA GLU A 214 -11.63 -23.49 17.60
C GLU A 214 -12.27 -23.47 16.21
N GLY A 215 -13.08 -22.44 15.90
CA GLY A 215 -13.80 -22.34 14.62
C GLY A 215 -12.94 -21.81 13.47
N GLY A 216 -13.33 -22.07 12.23
CA GLY A 216 -12.69 -21.42 11.07
C GLY A 216 -13.04 -19.93 11.00
N LEU A 217 -14.31 -19.63 11.20
CA LEU A 217 -14.91 -18.30 11.29
C LEU A 217 -15.71 -18.17 12.59
N GLU A 218 -15.41 -17.16 13.40
CA GLU A 218 -16.13 -16.91 14.67
C GLU A 218 -16.57 -15.45 14.79
N TYR A 219 -17.76 -15.23 15.36
CA TYR A 219 -18.24 -13.90 15.70
C TYR A 219 -18.12 -13.68 17.21
N THR A 220 -17.42 -12.62 17.58
CA THR A 220 -17.22 -12.23 18.99
C THR A 220 -17.33 -10.72 19.14
N THR A 221 -17.19 -10.23 20.37
CA THR A 221 -17.07 -8.80 20.65
C THR A 221 -15.67 -8.46 21.13
N CYS A 222 -15.24 -7.24 20.86
CA CYS A 222 -13.97 -6.74 21.35
C CYS A 222 -14.16 -5.99 22.66
N ARG A 223 -13.46 -6.42 23.71
CA ARG A 223 -13.40 -5.70 24.98
C ARG A 223 -12.63 -4.39 24.82
N ARG A 224 -11.49 -4.43 24.14
CA ARG A 224 -10.60 -3.29 23.95
C ARG A 224 -9.76 -3.47 22.67
N PHE A 225 -9.61 -2.40 21.91
CA PHE A 225 -8.65 -2.32 20.81
C PHE A 225 -7.37 -1.63 21.27
N LEU A 226 -6.21 -2.15 20.87
CA LEU A 226 -4.90 -1.59 21.17
C LEU A 226 -4.24 -1.17 19.86
N HIS A 227 -3.98 0.11 19.64
CA HIS A 227 -3.35 0.56 18.39
C HIS A 227 -1.82 0.59 18.52
N LYS A 228 -1.14 -0.28 17.78
CA LYS A 228 0.34 -0.41 17.75
C LYS A 228 0.95 -0.52 19.15
N PRO A 229 0.46 -1.44 20.01
CA PRO A 229 0.98 -1.59 21.36
C PRO A 229 2.39 -2.19 21.35
N ASP A 230 3.16 -1.95 22.40
CA ASP A 230 4.33 -2.79 22.68
C ASP A 230 3.90 -4.19 23.15
N VAL A 231 4.84 -5.14 23.12
CA VAL A 231 4.60 -6.54 23.51
C VAL A 231 4.12 -6.64 24.95
N GLU A 232 4.71 -5.87 25.87
CA GLU A 232 4.32 -5.87 27.29
C GLU A 232 2.84 -5.48 27.47
N THR A 233 2.39 -4.47 26.74
CA THR A 233 1.00 -4.00 26.73
C THR A 233 0.06 -5.08 26.22
N MET A 234 0.45 -5.85 25.21
CA MET A 234 -0.37 -6.99 24.73
C MET A 234 -0.56 -8.05 25.81
N HIS A 235 0.50 -8.43 26.53
CA HIS A 235 0.38 -9.38 27.65
C HIS A 235 -0.43 -8.82 28.81
N ARG A 236 -0.18 -7.56 29.20
CA ARG A 236 -0.87 -6.87 30.29
C ARG A 236 -2.38 -6.87 30.10
N TYR A 237 -2.84 -6.70 28.86
CA TYR A 237 -4.26 -6.69 28.51
C TYR A 237 -4.79 -8.04 28.03
N SER A 238 -4.02 -9.11 28.17
CA SER A 238 -4.41 -10.48 27.78
C SER A 238 -4.84 -10.59 26.31
N ALA A 239 -4.15 -9.88 25.42
CA ALA A 239 -4.35 -9.96 23.98
C ALA A 239 -3.58 -11.11 23.32
N VAL A 240 -2.62 -11.70 24.05
CA VAL A 240 -1.75 -12.78 23.57
C VAL A 240 -2.41 -14.13 23.81
N HIS A 241 -2.43 -14.97 22.77
CA HIS A 241 -3.00 -16.32 22.76
C HIS A 241 -1.90 -17.34 22.48
N THR A 242 -2.09 -18.59 22.93
CA THR A 242 -1.16 -19.70 22.67
C THR A 242 -1.78 -20.72 21.73
N ARG A 243 -0.99 -21.21 20.76
CA ARG A 243 -1.47 -22.14 19.73
C ARG A 243 -1.87 -23.54 20.23
N GLU A 244 -1.66 -23.84 21.51
CA GLU A 244 -2.03 -25.12 22.14
C GLU A 244 -3.55 -25.25 22.40
N THR A 245 -4.28 -24.14 22.47
CA THR A 245 -5.71 -24.12 22.87
C THR A 245 -6.70 -23.97 21.71
N CYS A 246 -6.28 -23.52 20.53
CA CYS A 246 -7.21 -23.18 19.43
C CYS A 246 -7.45 -24.30 18.39
N PHE A 247 -6.72 -25.43 18.41
CA PHE A 247 -6.62 -26.26 17.18
C PHE A 247 -6.63 -27.79 17.37
N GLN A 248 -7.58 -28.35 18.13
CA GLN A 248 -7.64 -29.81 18.37
C GLN A 248 -8.40 -30.67 17.34
N LEU A 249 -8.94 -30.12 16.24
CA LEU A 249 -9.90 -30.90 15.43
C LEU A 249 -9.34 -31.77 14.28
N HIS A 250 -8.06 -31.73 13.89
CA HIS A 250 -7.53 -32.69 12.89
C HIS A 250 -6.05 -33.07 13.11
N PRO A 251 -5.62 -34.31 12.78
CA PRO A 251 -4.27 -34.80 13.07
C PRO A 251 -3.19 -33.93 12.39
N THR A 252 -2.24 -33.51 13.22
CA THR A 252 -1.14 -32.59 12.96
C THR A 252 -0.24 -33.01 11.80
N GLY A 253 -0.20 -32.18 10.75
CA GLY A 253 0.86 -32.19 9.73
C GLY A 253 1.44 -30.81 9.38
N ASP A 254 0.89 -29.73 9.98
CA ASP A 254 1.16 -28.34 9.55
C ASP A 254 1.94 -27.50 10.57
N LEU A 255 2.04 -27.93 11.83
CA LEU A 255 2.96 -27.32 12.78
C LEU A 255 4.29 -28.04 12.62
N ASN A 256 5.35 -27.34 12.21
CA ASN A 256 6.68 -27.79 12.60
C ASN A 256 6.65 -27.94 14.14
N ASP A 257 7.38 -28.89 14.73
CA ASP A 257 7.50 -29.04 16.20
C ASP A 257 7.87 -27.72 16.93
N SER A 258 8.30 -26.68 16.19
CA SER A 258 8.58 -25.33 16.69
C SER A 258 7.39 -24.34 16.75
N GLU A 259 6.23 -24.62 16.15
CA GLU A 259 5.05 -23.72 16.18
C GLU A 259 4.02 -24.11 17.26
N LEU A 260 4.16 -25.28 17.88
CA LEU A 260 3.35 -25.67 19.03
C LEU A 260 3.81 -24.87 20.26
N GLY A 261 2.87 -24.23 20.97
CA GLY A 261 3.20 -23.34 22.10
C GLY A 261 3.61 -21.93 21.70
N SER A 262 3.66 -21.58 20.41
CA SER A 262 4.00 -20.22 20.00
C SER A 262 2.88 -19.23 20.33
N GLU A 263 3.26 -18.03 20.75
CA GLU A 263 2.34 -16.93 21.03
C GLU A 263 1.90 -16.22 19.74
N PHE A 264 0.65 -15.77 19.70
CA PHE A 264 0.09 -14.97 18.62
C PHE A 264 -0.94 -13.97 19.15
N VAL A 265 -1.29 -13.01 18.31
CA VAL A 265 -2.33 -11.99 18.58
C VAL A 265 -3.31 -11.91 17.42
N TYR A 266 -4.49 -11.34 17.67
CA TYR A 266 -5.45 -11.03 16.61
C TYR A 266 -5.30 -9.58 16.16
N THR A 267 -4.83 -9.38 14.92
CA THR A 267 -4.62 -8.05 14.33
C THR A 267 -5.76 -7.62 13.44
N ASP A 268 -5.92 -6.31 13.28
CA ASP A 268 -6.86 -5.69 12.35
C ASP A 268 -6.37 -5.66 10.90
N SER A 269 -7.31 -5.38 10.00
CA SER A 269 -7.08 -5.10 8.57
C SER A 269 -8.13 -4.14 8.04
N ILE A 270 -9.40 -4.53 8.19
CA ILE A 270 -10.56 -3.80 7.70
C ILE A 270 -11.65 -3.71 8.75
N PHE A 271 -12.51 -2.70 8.62
CA PHE A 271 -13.71 -2.58 9.44
C PHE A 271 -14.91 -2.04 8.66
N TYR A 272 -16.08 -2.55 8.98
CA TYR A 272 -17.37 -2.08 8.54
C TYR A 272 -17.98 -1.13 9.58
N MET A 273 -18.68 -0.09 9.11
CA MET A 273 -19.53 0.78 9.91
C MET A 273 -20.95 0.74 9.36
N ASP A 274 -21.92 0.46 10.24
CA ASP A 274 -23.32 0.59 9.85
C ASP A 274 -23.68 2.06 9.59
N HIS A 275 -24.72 2.31 8.79
CA HIS A 275 -25.08 3.68 8.41
C HIS A 275 -25.49 4.59 9.57
N SER A 276 -26.06 4.07 10.65
CA SER A 276 -26.39 4.91 11.82
C SER A 276 -25.11 5.43 12.47
N THR A 277 -24.08 4.59 12.55
CA THR A 277 -22.73 4.96 13.01
C THR A 277 -22.04 5.92 12.05
N ALA A 278 -22.10 5.66 10.74
CA ALA A 278 -21.56 6.57 9.73
C ALA A 278 -22.24 7.96 9.77
N LYS A 279 -23.57 8.02 9.93
CA LYS A 279 -24.30 9.29 10.05
C LYS A 279 -23.94 10.06 11.32
N ARG A 280 -23.68 9.35 12.42
CA ARG A 280 -23.14 9.94 13.65
C ARG A 280 -21.77 10.57 13.37
N LEU A 281 -20.84 9.84 12.76
CA LEU A 281 -19.52 10.36 12.40
C LEU A 281 -19.59 11.58 11.47
N LEU A 282 -20.49 11.57 10.49
CA LEU A 282 -20.74 12.73 9.63
C LEU A 282 -21.25 13.95 10.44
N THR A 283 -22.15 13.72 11.40
CA THR A 283 -22.63 14.78 12.30
C THR A 283 -21.48 15.38 13.11
N PHE A 284 -20.60 14.53 13.65
CA PHE A 284 -19.39 14.98 14.33
C PHE A 284 -18.51 15.85 13.40
N TYR A 285 -18.27 15.40 12.17
CA TYR A 285 -17.46 16.14 11.21
C TYR A 285 -18.05 17.52 10.89
N LYS A 286 -19.35 17.59 10.64
CA LYS A 286 -20.06 18.86 10.40
C LYS A 286 -19.98 19.83 11.59
N GLN A 287 -20.03 19.31 12.82
CA GLN A 287 -19.90 20.11 14.04
C GLN A 287 -18.47 20.63 14.25
N MET A 288 -17.47 19.84 13.86
CA MET A 288 -16.06 20.24 13.96
C MET A 288 -15.67 21.28 12.90
N GLY A 289 -16.30 21.23 11.72
CA GLY A 289 -15.93 22.07 10.58
C GLY A 289 -14.59 21.62 9.99
N THR A 290 -13.68 22.58 9.71
CA THR A 290 -12.36 22.27 9.16
C THR A 290 -11.51 21.52 10.18
N LEU A 291 -11.09 20.29 9.83
CA LEU A 291 -10.09 19.56 10.60
C LEU A 291 -8.71 20.20 10.42
N GLY A 292 -8.11 20.61 11.52
CA GLY A 292 -6.74 21.13 11.57
C GLY A 292 -5.74 20.12 12.10
N CYS A 293 -6.09 18.82 12.09
CA CYS A 293 -5.21 17.78 12.59
C CYS A 293 -5.40 16.39 11.97
N GLU A 294 -4.35 15.55 12.07
CA GLU A 294 -4.35 14.16 11.62
C GLU A 294 -5.14 13.24 12.54
N ILE A 295 -6.21 12.62 12.02
CA ILE A 295 -7.00 11.57 12.70
C ILE A 295 -6.67 10.22 12.05
N ASP A 296 -6.37 9.20 12.87
CA ASP A 296 -6.17 7.82 12.44
C ASP A 296 -7.47 7.02 12.60
N ALA A 297 -8.03 6.45 11.53
CA ALA A 297 -9.29 5.73 11.58
C ALA A 297 -9.26 4.53 12.55
N TYR A 298 -8.13 3.82 12.62
CA TYR A 298 -8.01 2.64 13.46
C TYR A 298 -7.69 3.06 14.91
N GLY A 299 -6.72 3.94 15.08
CA GLY A 299 -6.29 4.46 16.37
C GLY A 299 -7.36 5.29 17.07
N ASP A 300 -8.06 6.18 16.35
CA ASP A 300 -9.00 7.14 16.93
C ASP A 300 -10.46 6.66 16.89
N PHE A 301 -10.87 5.84 15.91
CA PHE A 301 -12.22 5.27 15.93
C PHE A 301 -12.26 4.02 16.80
N LEU A 302 -11.45 2.99 16.50
CA LEU A 302 -11.61 1.68 17.12
C LEU A 302 -11.22 1.67 18.60
N GLN A 303 -10.24 2.47 19.04
CA GLN A 303 -9.93 2.56 20.48
C GLN A 303 -11.04 3.18 21.34
N ALA A 304 -11.90 3.98 20.73
CA ALA A 304 -13.05 4.55 21.44
C ALA A 304 -14.17 3.53 21.69
N LEU A 305 -14.03 2.30 21.17
CA LEU A 305 -15.07 1.28 21.15
C LEU A 305 -14.78 0.15 22.13
N GLY A 306 -15.84 -0.58 22.46
CA GLY A 306 -15.79 -1.70 23.39
C GLY A 306 -15.93 -1.28 24.86
N PRO A 307 -16.39 -2.18 25.74
CA PRO A 307 -16.65 -1.87 27.15
C PRO A 307 -15.38 -1.53 27.95
N GLY A 308 -14.22 -1.90 27.43
CA GLY A 308 -12.92 -1.61 28.01
C GLY A 308 -12.24 -0.36 27.46
N ALA A 309 -12.83 0.44 26.56
CA ALA A 309 -12.19 1.63 26.01
C ALA A 309 -11.68 2.62 27.08
N THR A 310 -10.53 3.27 26.84
CA THR A 310 -9.97 4.33 27.70
C THR A 310 -9.56 5.55 26.88
N GLN A 311 -9.49 6.72 27.54
CA GLN A 311 -9.04 7.97 26.89
C GLN A 311 -7.51 8.07 26.74
N GLU A 312 -6.74 7.12 27.27
CA GLU A 312 -5.27 7.19 27.35
C GLU A 312 -4.62 7.44 25.98
N TYR A 313 -5.16 6.86 24.90
CA TYR A 313 -4.61 7.07 23.56
C TYR A 313 -4.83 8.47 23.00
N THR A 314 -5.83 9.22 23.49
CA THR A 314 -6.10 10.57 22.97
C THR A 314 -4.92 11.53 23.19
N GLU A 315 -4.06 11.23 24.16
CA GLU A 315 -2.85 11.96 24.49
C GLU A 315 -1.59 11.41 23.80
N ASN A 316 -1.70 10.27 23.10
CA ASN A 316 -0.55 9.62 22.45
C ASN A 316 -0.17 10.33 21.14
N THR A 317 0.98 11.00 21.14
CA THR A 317 1.51 11.69 19.96
C THR A 317 2.59 10.93 19.19
N SER A 318 2.95 9.71 19.60
CA SER A 318 4.12 8.98 19.07
C SER A 318 4.03 8.62 17.58
N ASN A 319 2.81 8.53 17.05
CA ASN A 319 2.53 8.09 15.68
C ASN A 319 2.30 9.24 14.67
N LEU A 320 2.44 10.50 15.10
CA LEU A 320 2.09 11.67 14.28
C LEU A 320 3.30 12.23 13.54
N THR A 321 3.04 12.79 12.35
CA THR A 321 4.09 13.48 11.58
C THR A 321 4.31 14.93 11.99
N LYS A 322 3.33 15.57 12.67
CA LYS A 322 3.43 16.92 13.24
C LYS A 322 2.61 17.02 14.54
N GLU A 323 3.15 17.69 15.56
CA GLU A 323 2.38 18.04 16.76
C GLU A 323 1.43 19.19 16.43
N GLU A 324 0.13 18.91 16.44
CA GLU A 324 -0.92 19.88 16.13
C GLU A 324 -1.66 20.27 17.41
N SER A 325 -1.75 21.58 17.65
CA SER A 325 -2.23 22.18 18.90
C SER A 325 -3.67 21.82 19.29
N ARG A 326 -4.46 21.26 18.37
CA ARG A 326 -5.86 20.85 18.60
C ARG A 326 -6.07 19.33 18.62
N LEU A 327 -5.04 18.53 18.35
CA LEU A 327 -5.24 17.11 18.11
C LEU A 327 -5.86 16.38 19.31
N VAL A 328 -5.31 16.58 20.51
CA VAL A 328 -5.81 15.94 21.74
C VAL A 328 -7.27 16.31 21.98
N GLU A 329 -7.65 17.57 21.77
CA GLU A 329 -9.03 18.04 21.89
C GLU A 329 -9.96 17.32 20.90
N VAL A 330 -9.58 17.23 19.63
CA VAL A 330 -10.37 16.54 18.60
C VAL A 330 -10.53 15.06 18.94
N ARG A 331 -9.45 14.39 19.34
CA ARG A 331 -9.46 12.98 19.75
C ARG A 331 -10.33 12.72 20.97
N GLN A 332 -10.27 13.58 21.98
CA GLN A 332 -11.13 13.47 23.17
C GLN A 332 -12.62 13.65 22.85
N LYS A 333 -12.95 14.59 21.95
CA LYS A 333 -14.32 14.79 21.47
C LYS A 333 -14.80 13.58 20.68
N LEU A 334 -13.99 13.09 19.75
CA LEU A 334 -14.29 11.90 18.94
C LEU A 334 -14.47 10.65 19.82
N TYR A 335 -13.57 10.44 20.78
CA TYR A 335 -13.68 9.37 21.78
C TYR A 335 -15.02 9.45 22.53
N SER A 336 -15.34 10.63 23.07
CA SER A 336 -16.57 10.84 23.83
C SER A 336 -17.82 10.60 22.98
N PHE A 337 -17.73 10.94 21.70
CA PHE A 337 -18.80 10.76 20.73
C PHE A 337 -19.01 9.30 20.34
N LEU A 338 -17.93 8.50 20.24
CA LEU A 338 -17.97 7.09 19.86
C LEU A 338 -18.17 6.14 21.05
N LYS A 339 -17.79 6.54 22.27
CA LYS A 339 -17.89 5.72 23.49
C LYS A 339 -19.27 5.09 23.64
N GLY A 340 -19.27 3.78 23.92
CA GLY A 340 -20.50 2.99 24.05
C GLY A 340 -21.04 2.43 22.73
N THR A 341 -20.41 2.74 21.60
CA THR A 341 -20.69 2.07 20.33
C THR A 341 -20.05 0.67 20.35
N ALA A 342 -20.78 -0.33 19.84
CA ALA A 342 -20.31 -1.71 19.79
C ALA A 342 -19.15 -1.88 18.80
N LEU A 343 -18.16 -2.70 19.18
CA LEU A 343 -17.13 -3.24 18.29
C LEU A 343 -17.29 -4.75 18.22
N ASN A 344 -17.89 -5.21 17.14
CA ASN A 344 -18.01 -6.61 16.78
C ASN A 344 -16.74 -7.04 16.03
N VAL A 345 -16.38 -8.31 16.17
CA VAL A 345 -15.19 -8.86 15.50
C VAL A 345 -15.57 -10.16 14.81
N VAL A 346 -15.19 -10.30 13.55
CA VAL A 346 -15.20 -11.56 12.81
C VAL A 346 -13.79 -12.10 12.80
N VAL A 347 -13.56 -13.16 13.57
CA VAL A 347 -12.26 -13.82 13.66
C VAL A 347 -12.14 -14.81 12.52
N LEU A 348 -11.07 -14.67 11.73
CA LEU A 348 -10.75 -15.55 10.60
C LEU A 348 -9.51 -16.37 10.94
N ASN A 349 -9.70 -17.53 11.57
CA ASN A 349 -8.59 -18.34 12.08
C ASN A 349 -7.73 -18.96 10.96
N ASN A 350 -8.30 -19.15 9.76
CA ASN A 350 -7.54 -19.46 8.56
C ASN A 350 -7.39 -18.24 7.64
N SER A 351 -6.65 -17.23 8.11
CA SER A 351 -6.32 -16.06 7.32
C SER A 351 -4.85 -15.66 7.44
N LYS A 352 -4.40 -14.84 6.49
CA LYS A 352 -3.07 -14.24 6.41
C LYS A 352 -3.18 -12.80 5.95
N PHE A 353 -2.40 -11.97 6.64
CA PHE A 353 -2.25 -10.56 6.37
C PHE A 353 -0.83 -10.33 5.86
N TYR A 354 -0.72 -9.71 4.68
CA TYR A 354 0.55 -9.34 4.08
C TYR A 354 0.58 -7.82 3.87
N HIS A 355 1.60 -7.15 4.37
CA HIS A 355 1.77 -5.71 4.18
C HIS A 355 2.86 -5.45 3.14
N ILE A 356 2.57 -4.58 2.18
CA ILE A 356 3.43 -4.23 1.06
C ILE A 356 3.61 -2.70 1.05
N GLY A 357 4.02 -2.15 2.20
CA GLY A 357 4.12 -0.70 2.40
C GLY A 357 5.55 -0.17 2.38
N THR A 358 6.56 -1.04 2.28
CA THR A 358 7.98 -0.70 2.22
C THR A 358 8.68 -1.38 1.03
N THR A 359 9.81 -0.84 0.58
CA THR A 359 10.69 -1.45 -0.44
C THR A 359 11.12 -2.87 -0.07
N GLN A 360 11.49 -3.11 1.19
CA GLN A 360 11.91 -4.42 1.69
C GLN A 360 10.77 -5.46 1.63
N GLU A 361 9.58 -5.10 2.12
CA GLU A 361 8.39 -5.96 2.04
C GLU A 361 8.00 -6.23 0.59
N TYR A 362 8.02 -5.20 -0.26
CA TYR A 362 7.72 -5.31 -1.70
C TYR A 362 8.63 -6.31 -2.40
N LEU A 363 9.95 -6.23 -2.18
CA LEU A 363 10.90 -7.21 -2.70
C LEU A 363 10.63 -8.59 -2.13
N TYR A 364 10.58 -8.72 -0.81
CA TYR A 364 10.39 -10.01 -0.14
C TYR A 364 9.15 -10.74 -0.64
N HIS A 365 7.99 -10.07 -0.65
CA HIS A 365 6.72 -10.68 -1.02
C HIS A 365 6.63 -11.07 -2.50
N PHE A 366 7.24 -10.30 -3.40
CA PHE A 366 7.16 -10.59 -4.85
C PHE A 366 8.27 -11.48 -5.37
N THR A 367 9.33 -11.74 -4.61
CA THR A 367 10.43 -12.60 -5.05
C THR A 367 10.68 -13.82 -4.17
N SER A 368 10.60 -13.66 -2.84
CA SER A 368 11.11 -14.64 -1.88
C SER A 368 10.01 -15.35 -1.09
N ASP A 369 8.84 -14.72 -0.92
CA ASP A 369 7.73 -15.27 -0.16
C ASP A 369 7.01 -16.39 -0.91
N SER A 370 7.45 -17.62 -0.63
CA SER A 370 6.85 -18.82 -1.22
C SER A 370 5.37 -19.04 -0.84
N LYS A 371 4.92 -18.53 0.32
CA LYS A 371 3.53 -18.70 0.78
C LYS A 371 2.60 -17.78 0.01
N LEU A 372 2.89 -16.47 0.00
CA LEU A 372 2.08 -15.51 -0.76
C LEU A 372 2.04 -15.89 -2.25
N ARG A 373 3.19 -16.25 -2.81
CA ARG A 373 3.29 -16.70 -4.19
C ARG A 373 2.40 -17.90 -4.49
N PHE A 374 2.39 -18.90 -3.61
CA PHE A 374 1.53 -20.07 -3.77
C PHE A 374 0.05 -19.71 -3.64
N GLU A 375 -0.31 -18.89 -2.66
CA GLU A 375 -1.70 -18.57 -2.34
C GLU A 375 -2.37 -17.63 -3.36
N LEU A 376 -1.61 -16.74 -3.98
CA LEU A 376 -2.07 -15.84 -5.05
C LEU A 376 -1.76 -16.32 -6.48
N ASP A 377 -1.05 -17.44 -6.64
CA ASP A 377 -0.49 -17.88 -7.93
C ASP A 377 0.38 -16.80 -8.62
N LEU A 378 1.27 -16.15 -7.87
CA LEU A 378 2.11 -15.09 -8.43
C LEU A 378 3.03 -15.60 -9.54
N LEU A 379 3.09 -14.84 -10.62
CA LEU A 379 3.84 -15.10 -11.84
C LEU A 379 5.19 -14.39 -11.79
N PRO A 380 6.33 -15.08 -12.02
CA PRO A 380 7.64 -14.42 -12.13
C PRO A 380 7.72 -13.40 -13.26
N VAL A 381 6.95 -13.63 -14.33
CA VAL A 381 6.87 -12.76 -15.50
C VAL A 381 5.38 -12.55 -15.78
N ALA A 382 4.82 -11.47 -15.23
CA ALA A 382 3.41 -11.11 -15.34
C ALA A 382 3.23 -10.08 -16.46
N PHE A 383 2.40 -10.41 -17.44
CA PHE A 383 2.08 -9.56 -18.60
C PHE A 383 3.32 -8.86 -19.18
N SER A 384 4.41 -9.58 -19.46
CA SER A 384 5.70 -8.97 -19.85
C SER A 384 6.34 -9.72 -21.02
N VAL A 385 7.30 -9.08 -21.68
CA VAL A 385 8.17 -9.72 -22.68
C VAL A 385 9.56 -9.91 -22.08
N CYS A 386 9.99 -11.17 -22.00
CA CYS A 386 11.32 -11.54 -21.52
C CYS A 386 11.79 -12.88 -22.12
N ASP A 387 12.84 -12.83 -22.93
CA ASP A 387 13.44 -13.98 -23.63
C ASP A 387 13.93 -15.09 -22.68
N LYS A 388 14.28 -14.72 -21.44
CA LYS A 388 14.79 -15.64 -20.39
C LYS A 388 13.74 -16.01 -19.34
N ALA A 389 12.45 -15.94 -19.65
CA ALA A 389 11.37 -16.22 -18.68
C ALA A 389 11.56 -17.56 -17.93
N GLY A 390 12.01 -18.61 -18.63
CA GLY A 390 12.31 -19.92 -18.03
C GLY A 390 13.55 -19.96 -17.13
N ALA A 391 14.56 -19.11 -17.40
CA ALA A 391 15.82 -19.05 -16.65
C ALA A 391 15.78 -18.07 -15.46
N LEU A 392 14.87 -17.09 -15.47
CA LEU A 392 14.57 -16.21 -14.33
C LEU A 392 14.01 -17.00 -13.13
N GLY A 393 13.38 -18.16 -13.39
CA GLY A 393 12.94 -19.11 -12.37
C GLY A 393 12.10 -18.45 -11.28
N ARG A 394 12.48 -18.64 -10.02
CA ARG A 394 11.84 -18.00 -8.86
C ARG A 394 12.54 -16.75 -8.36
N SER A 395 13.56 -16.31 -9.07
CA SER A 395 14.56 -15.42 -8.50
C SER A 395 14.21 -13.95 -8.68
N ALA A 396 13.35 -13.56 -9.64
CA ALA A 396 12.96 -12.17 -9.85
C ALA A 396 11.49 -12.06 -10.26
N SER A 397 10.94 -10.85 -10.18
CA SER A 397 9.57 -10.51 -10.58
C SER A 397 9.58 -9.43 -11.66
N ILE A 398 9.03 -9.73 -12.83
CA ILE A 398 8.91 -8.83 -13.97
C ILE A 398 7.43 -8.58 -14.22
N ILE A 399 7.01 -7.32 -14.14
CA ILE A 399 5.59 -6.92 -14.16
C ILE A 399 5.38 -5.84 -15.23
N GLN A 400 4.53 -6.12 -16.22
CA GLN A 400 4.27 -5.21 -17.36
C GLN A 400 5.52 -4.48 -17.87
N SER A 401 6.53 -5.23 -18.30
CA SER A 401 7.82 -4.68 -18.72
C SER A 401 8.35 -5.37 -19.98
N VAL A 402 9.24 -4.68 -20.69
CA VAL A 402 9.90 -5.18 -21.90
C VAL A 402 11.40 -5.29 -21.63
N LEU A 403 11.90 -6.53 -21.63
CA LEU A 403 13.32 -6.85 -21.43
C LEU A 403 13.92 -7.39 -22.73
N GLU A 404 14.84 -6.63 -23.32
CA GLU A 404 15.49 -7.00 -24.58
C GLU A 404 16.52 -8.13 -24.38
N PRO A 405 16.71 -9.02 -25.38
CA PRO A 405 17.66 -10.13 -25.29
C PRO A 405 19.09 -9.66 -24.97
N GLY A 406 19.66 -10.20 -23.89
CA GLY A 406 21.02 -9.86 -23.44
C GLY A 406 21.07 -9.20 -22.06
N CYS A 407 19.96 -8.63 -21.58
CA CYS A 407 19.92 -8.11 -20.21
C CYS A 407 20.02 -9.24 -19.16
N SER A 408 20.47 -8.90 -17.96
CA SER A 408 20.48 -9.78 -16.79
C SER A 408 19.80 -9.13 -15.60
N VAL A 409 19.01 -9.91 -14.87
CA VAL A 409 18.30 -9.47 -13.67
C VAL A 409 18.72 -10.35 -12.50
N GLY A 410 19.27 -9.72 -11.46
CA GLY A 410 19.70 -10.38 -10.24
C GLY A 410 18.54 -10.93 -9.42
N ALA A 411 18.84 -11.90 -8.57
CA ALA A 411 17.85 -12.52 -7.68
C ALA A 411 17.32 -11.53 -6.65
N GLY A 412 16.09 -11.70 -6.19
CA GLY A 412 15.41 -10.80 -5.28
C GLY A 412 14.96 -9.48 -5.91
N SER A 413 15.02 -9.30 -7.24
CA SER A 413 14.72 -8.02 -7.89
C SER A 413 13.31 -7.96 -8.47
N VAL A 414 12.75 -6.75 -8.51
CA VAL A 414 11.47 -6.44 -9.14
C VAL A 414 11.65 -5.39 -10.23
N ILE A 415 11.14 -5.66 -11.42
CA ILE A 415 11.09 -4.72 -12.54
C ILE A 415 9.64 -4.50 -12.92
N GLU A 416 9.16 -3.26 -12.84
CA GLU A 416 7.80 -2.89 -13.22
C GLU A 416 7.76 -1.72 -14.21
N TYR A 417 6.81 -1.76 -15.14
CA TYR A 417 6.55 -0.68 -16.11
C TYR A 417 7.82 -0.12 -16.74
N SER A 418 8.77 -0.98 -17.14
CA SER A 418 10.09 -0.54 -17.58
C SER A 418 10.50 -1.18 -18.90
N ARG A 419 11.38 -0.49 -19.63
CA ARG A 419 12.04 -0.98 -20.84
C ARG A 419 13.54 -1.10 -20.58
N ILE A 420 14.05 -2.33 -20.65
CA ILE A 420 15.43 -2.68 -20.29
C ILE A 420 16.15 -3.19 -21.54
N GLY A 421 17.22 -2.49 -21.94
CA GLY A 421 18.01 -2.82 -23.13
C GLY A 421 18.98 -4.00 -22.93
N PRO A 422 19.60 -4.47 -24.03
CA PRO A 422 20.32 -5.74 -24.09
C PRO A 422 21.68 -5.74 -23.38
N ARG A 423 22.17 -4.57 -22.96
CA ARG A 423 23.47 -4.38 -22.26
C ARG A 423 23.28 -3.84 -20.85
N VAL A 424 22.15 -4.14 -20.23
CA VAL A 424 21.83 -3.74 -18.86
C VAL A 424 21.94 -4.94 -17.94
N SER A 425 22.69 -4.77 -16.85
CA SER A 425 22.75 -5.71 -15.72
C SER A 425 22.09 -5.06 -14.50
N VAL A 426 21.10 -5.73 -13.93
CA VAL A 426 20.45 -5.34 -12.67
C VAL A 426 20.97 -6.25 -11.57
N GLY A 427 21.54 -5.67 -10.51
CA GLY A 427 22.01 -6.39 -9.34
C GLY A 427 20.87 -7.04 -8.53
N ASN A 428 21.23 -7.84 -7.53
CA ASN A 428 20.25 -8.51 -6.67
C ASN A 428 19.43 -7.51 -5.84
N GLY A 429 18.24 -7.91 -5.38
CA GLY A 429 17.47 -7.12 -4.41
C GLY A 429 17.09 -5.72 -4.89
N SER A 430 16.95 -5.50 -6.21
CA SER A 430 16.76 -4.16 -6.77
C SER A 430 15.34 -3.93 -7.27
N ILE A 431 14.87 -2.68 -7.20
CA ILE A 431 13.56 -2.25 -7.73
C ILE A 431 13.80 -1.28 -8.88
N ILE A 432 13.34 -1.63 -10.08
CA ILE A 432 13.33 -0.73 -11.25
C ILE A 432 11.89 -0.43 -11.63
N SER A 433 11.47 0.83 -11.57
CA SER A 433 10.09 1.24 -11.86
C SER A 433 10.04 2.38 -12.88
N GLY A 434 9.12 2.28 -13.85
CA GLY A 434 8.82 3.38 -14.79
C GLY A 434 9.97 3.80 -15.69
N SER A 435 11.00 2.97 -15.88
CA SER A 435 12.30 3.40 -16.40
C SER A 435 12.60 2.88 -17.80
N HIS A 436 13.31 3.68 -18.61
CA HIS A 436 13.76 3.27 -19.95
C HIS A 436 15.28 3.33 -20.06
N ILE A 437 15.93 2.17 -20.15
CA ILE A 437 17.39 2.01 -20.12
C ILE A 437 17.88 1.39 -21.43
N ASN A 438 18.27 2.23 -22.39
CA ASN A 438 18.70 1.82 -23.74
C ASN A 438 20.22 1.92 -23.98
N PHE A 439 21.01 1.98 -22.92
CA PHE A 439 22.47 2.10 -22.98
C PHE A 439 23.12 1.04 -22.08
N THR A 440 24.45 0.88 -22.19
CA THR A 440 25.19 -0.05 -21.34
C THR A 440 25.17 0.45 -19.90
N ALA A 441 24.61 -0.34 -18.98
CA ALA A 441 24.44 0.05 -17.59
C ALA A 441 24.63 -1.16 -16.67
N ASP A 442 25.34 -0.93 -15.56
CA ASP A 442 25.42 -1.84 -14.43
C ASP A 442 24.73 -1.16 -13.24
N ILE A 443 23.60 -1.72 -12.82
CA ILE A 443 22.83 -1.26 -11.68
C ILE A 443 23.25 -2.12 -10.48
N PRO A 444 23.72 -1.53 -9.37
CA PRO A 444 24.13 -2.29 -8.19
C PRO A 444 23.01 -3.12 -7.59
N ALA A 445 23.40 -4.04 -6.70
CA ALA A 445 22.45 -4.67 -5.78
C ALA A 445 21.85 -3.66 -4.78
N ASP A 446 20.71 -4.03 -4.21
CA ASP A 446 19.99 -3.26 -3.18
C ASP A 446 19.67 -1.83 -3.63
N CYS A 447 19.40 -1.67 -4.92
CA CYS A 447 19.17 -0.39 -5.57
C CYS A 447 17.68 -0.19 -5.86
N PHE A 448 17.12 0.91 -5.36
CA PHE A 448 15.82 1.42 -5.79
C PHE A 448 16.05 2.48 -6.88
N LEU A 449 15.44 2.30 -8.05
CA LEU A 449 15.49 3.23 -9.18
C LEU A 449 14.09 3.44 -9.75
N SER A 450 13.62 4.68 -9.75
CA SER A 450 12.31 5.03 -10.31
C SER A 450 12.38 6.31 -11.13
N SER A 451 11.86 6.26 -12.35
CA SER A 451 11.79 7.44 -13.23
C SER A 451 10.40 8.07 -13.17
N LEU A 452 10.37 9.39 -13.07
CA LEU A 452 9.15 10.19 -12.97
C LEU A 452 9.14 11.26 -14.05
N SER A 453 7.98 11.45 -14.67
CA SER A 453 7.72 12.57 -15.56
C SER A 453 7.31 13.78 -14.73
N VAL A 454 7.87 14.94 -15.03
CA VAL A 454 7.57 16.22 -14.38
C VAL A 454 7.28 17.30 -15.41
N LYS A 455 6.44 18.27 -15.04
CA LYS A 455 6.06 19.38 -15.89
C LYS A 455 6.73 20.66 -15.42
N ILE A 456 7.78 21.07 -16.12
CA ILE A 456 8.54 22.29 -15.82
C ILE A 456 8.38 23.26 -16.98
N ASN A 457 7.92 24.49 -16.69
CA ASN A 457 7.66 25.52 -17.70
C ASN A 457 6.77 25.01 -18.86
N HIS A 458 5.70 24.30 -18.51
CA HIS A 458 4.76 23.66 -19.44
C HIS A 458 5.35 22.58 -20.37
N ARG A 459 6.60 22.15 -20.14
CA ARG A 459 7.23 21.06 -20.90
C ARG A 459 7.38 19.84 -20.02
N VAL A 460 7.13 18.66 -20.60
CA VAL A 460 7.47 17.40 -19.96
C VAL A 460 8.99 17.26 -19.90
N LYS A 461 9.47 16.91 -18.73
CA LYS A 461 10.86 16.59 -18.38
C LYS A 461 10.87 15.36 -17.49
N TYR A 462 12.04 14.83 -17.20
CA TYR A 462 12.17 13.55 -16.49
C TYR A 462 13.19 13.64 -15.38
N VAL A 463 12.88 12.99 -14.27
CA VAL A 463 13.73 12.87 -13.09
C VAL A 463 13.80 11.40 -12.70
N THR A 464 15.00 10.85 -12.52
CA THR A 464 15.16 9.52 -11.92
C THR A 464 15.61 9.69 -10.48
N VAL A 465 14.82 9.16 -9.56
CA VAL A 465 15.20 9.01 -8.16
C VAL A 465 15.92 7.68 -7.98
N VAL A 466 17.03 7.69 -7.25
CA VAL A 466 17.80 6.49 -6.95
C VAL A 466 18.24 6.50 -5.49
N PHE A 467 18.04 5.39 -4.79
CA PHE A 467 18.31 5.22 -3.36
C PHE A 467 18.74 3.79 -3.07
N GLY A 468 19.39 3.56 -1.92
CA GLY A 468 19.49 2.23 -1.36
C GLY A 468 18.11 1.74 -0.94
N VAL A 469 17.83 0.44 -1.09
CA VAL A 469 16.55 -0.17 -0.65
C VAL A 469 16.27 0.08 0.83
N GLU A 470 17.32 0.23 1.64
CA GLU A 470 17.25 0.47 3.09
C GLU A 470 17.46 1.96 3.48
N ASP A 471 17.61 2.87 2.53
CA ASP A 471 17.76 4.30 2.86
C ASP A 471 16.47 4.84 3.51
N ASP A 472 16.61 5.46 4.68
CA ASP A 472 15.47 6.01 5.42
C ASP A 472 15.07 7.40 4.88
N LEU A 473 14.12 7.40 3.95
CA LEU A 473 13.56 8.63 3.37
C LEU A 473 12.69 9.43 4.34
N LYS A 474 12.25 8.85 5.46
CA LYS A 474 11.48 9.54 6.50
C LYS A 474 12.37 10.26 7.49
N LYS A 475 13.61 9.81 7.66
CA LYS A 475 14.57 10.44 8.56
C LYS A 475 14.81 11.89 8.13
N SER A 476 14.57 12.80 9.07
CA SER A 476 14.84 14.22 8.92
C SER A 476 15.66 14.75 10.09
N VAL A 477 16.46 15.78 9.83
CA VAL A 477 17.19 16.55 10.84
C VAL A 477 16.60 17.95 10.99
N LYS A 478 16.89 18.61 12.12
CA LYS A 478 16.34 19.94 12.43
C LYS A 478 17.25 21.08 11.96
N SER A 479 18.54 20.81 11.80
CA SER A 479 19.53 21.81 11.39
C SER A 479 20.40 21.33 10.23
N LEU A 480 20.83 22.25 9.37
CA LEU A 480 21.78 21.98 8.29
C LEU A 480 23.11 21.40 8.79
N SER A 481 23.53 21.73 10.01
CA SER A 481 24.75 21.18 10.62
C SER A 481 24.68 19.66 10.83
N GLU A 482 23.47 19.12 10.95
CA GLU A 482 23.21 17.69 11.21
C GLU A 482 23.07 16.87 9.91
N THR A 483 23.22 17.49 8.74
CA THR A 483 23.10 16.84 7.42
C THR A 483 24.01 15.60 7.29
N HIS A 484 25.15 15.59 7.97
CA HIS A 484 26.09 14.46 8.00
C HIS A 484 25.50 13.16 8.60
N SER A 485 24.40 13.25 9.36
CA SER A 485 23.72 12.10 9.97
C SER A 485 22.72 11.39 9.05
N LEU A 486 22.37 12.04 7.93
CA LEU A 486 21.57 11.44 6.86
C LEU A 486 22.48 10.54 6.03
N ARG A 487 21.96 9.38 5.61
CA ARG A 487 22.72 8.36 4.88
C ARG A 487 22.09 8.14 3.51
N TYR A 488 22.92 8.01 2.48
CA TYR A 488 22.55 7.70 1.10
C TYR A 488 23.48 6.59 0.62
N PHE A 489 22.95 5.40 0.36
CA PHE A 489 23.73 4.18 0.13
C PHE A 489 24.82 3.97 1.21
N GLY A 490 24.45 4.20 2.47
CA GLY A 490 25.36 4.08 3.64
C GLY A 490 26.41 5.20 3.78
N VAL A 491 26.57 6.06 2.78
CA VAL A 491 27.49 7.21 2.80
C VAL A 491 26.78 8.43 3.40
N SER A 492 27.52 9.30 4.11
CA SER A 492 26.90 10.51 4.66
C SER A 492 26.42 11.43 3.54
N LEU A 493 25.24 12.04 3.68
CA LEU A 493 24.72 12.94 2.65
C LEU A 493 25.69 14.11 2.40
N LEU A 494 26.37 14.61 3.44
CA LEU A 494 27.38 15.66 3.31
C LEU A 494 28.50 15.26 2.33
N GLU A 495 29.05 14.05 2.48
CA GLU A 495 30.07 13.52 1.58
C GLU A 495 29.52 13.34 0.15
N CYS A 496 28.29 12.85 0.00
CA CYS A 496 27.65 12.73 -1.32
C CYS A 496 27.54 14.10 -2.03
N LEU A 497 27.16 15.15 -1.30
CA LEU A 497 27.05 16.50 -1.85
C LEU A 497 28.40 17.04 -2.32
N GLU A 498 29.48 16.78 -1.58
CA GLU A 498 30.85 17.13 -1.99
C GLU A 498 31.24 16.41 -3.30
N LEU A 499 30.96 15.11 -3.41
CA LEU A 499 31.22 14.31 -4.61
C LEU A 499 30.46 14.80 -5.84
N TRP A 500 29.27 15.39 -5.64
CA TRP A 500 28.42 15.93 -6.70
C TRP A 500 28.61 17.44 -6.94
N GLY A 501 29.50 18.08 -6.18
CA GLY A 501 29.76 19.53 -6.27
C GLY A 501 28.59 20.40 -5.80
N VAL A 502 27.67 19.89 -4.98
CA VAL A 502 26.48 20.58 -4.47
C VAL A 502 26.80 21.27 -3.14
N LYS A 503 26.51 22.57 -3.04
CA LYS A 503 26.77 23.35 -1.81
C LYS A 503 25.66 23.16 -0.78
N VAL A 504 26.04 22.93 0.47
CA VAL A 504 25.12 22.96 1.61
C VAL A 504 24.70 24.40 1.89
N CYS A 505 23.45 24.72 1.58
CA CYS A 505 22.87 26.05 1.80
C CYS A 505 21.38 25.94 2.12
N SER A 506 20.73 27.07 2.41
CA SER A 506 19.29 27.11 2.70
C SER A 506 18.40 26.61 1.56
N GLN A 507 18.92 26.57 0.32
CA GLN A 507 18.20 26.09 -0.86
C GLN A 507 18.38 24.58 -1.11
N LEU A 508 19.19 23.87 -0.32
CA LEU A 508 19.41 22.43 -0.52
C LEU A 508 18.12 21.62 -0.29
N PHE A 509 17.29 22.01 0.67
CA PHE A 509 16.07 21.28 1.02
C PHE A 509 14.81 22.04 0.59
N SER A 510 13.81 21.32 0.10
CA SER A 510 12.46 21.83 -0.16
C SER A 510 11.65 21.95 1.14
N GLY A 511 10.58 22.75 1.09
CA GLY A 511 9.64 22.90 2.20
C GLY A 511 10.12 23.78 3.37
N ALA A 512 9.45 23.64 4.52
CA ALA A 512 9.75 24.41 5.74
C ALA A 512 11.05 23.94 6.40
N SER A 513 11.75 24.86 7.08
CA SER A 513 13.11 24.69 7.64
C SER A 513 13.28 23.64 8.75
N THR A 514 12.27 22.80 8.99
CA THR A 514 12.21 21.86 10.12
C THR A 514 12.23 20.38 9.71
N CYS A 515 12.15 20.06 8.41
CA CYS A 515 12.18 18.69 7.90
C CYS A 515 13.24 18.53 6.79
N LEU A 516 14.51 18.43 7.21
CA LEU A 516 15.66 18.32 6.29
C LEU A 516 16.03 16.85 6.15
N GLY A 517 15.71 16.20 5.02
CA GLY A 517 15.92 14.76 4.82
C GLY A 517 16.14 14.41 3.34
N LEU A 518 16.38 13.12 3.05
CA LEU A 518 16.55 12.66 1.65
C LEU A 518 15.33 12.96 0.78
N TRP A 519 14.12 12.90 1.36
CA TRP A 519 12.87 13.23 0.68
C TRP A 519 12.81 14.69 0.19
N THR A 520 13.37 15.61 0.97
CA THR A 520 13.35 17.06 0.69
C THR A 520 14.64 17.57 0.06
N ALA A 521 15.69 16.75 -0.06
CA ALA A 521 16.97 17.17 -0.63
C ALA A 521 16.89 17.35 -2.17
N ARG A 522 17.24 18.54 -2.67
CA ARG A 522 17.32 18.88 -4.10
C ARG A 522 18.61 18.34 -4.71
N ILE A 523 18.61 17.04 -4.98
CA ILE A 523 19.77 16.34 -5.55
C ILE A 523 19.48 15.69 -6.91
N PHE A 524 18.22 15.59 -7.32
CA PHE A 524 17.85 14.86 -8.53
C PHE A 524 17.77 15.79 -9.76
N PRO A 525 18.62 15.57 -10.78
CA PRO A 525 18.67 16.42 -11.95
C PRO A 525 17.49 16.21 -12.89
N VAL A 526 16.96 17.32 -13.39
CA VAL A 526 15.94 17.36 -14.43
C VAL A 526 16.59 17.16 -15.81
N CYS A 527 16.13 16.14 -16.53
CA CYS A 527 16.63 15.77 -17.85
C CYS A 527 15.55 15.87 -18.93
N SER A 528 15.95 15.83 -20.20
CA SER A 528 15.03 15.98 -21.33
C SER A 528 14.43 14.67 -21.80
N THR A 529 15.01 13.52 -21.42
CA THR A 529 14.48 12.19 -21.75
C THR A 529 14.57 11.25 -20.53
N LEU A 530 13.72 10.22 -20.50
CA LEU A 530 13.77 9.16 -19.47
C LEU A 530 15.16 8.53 -19.37
N SER A 531 15.72 8.07 -20.50
CA SER A 531 17.03 7.41 -20.51
C SER A 531 18.19 8.32 -20.08
N GLU A 532 18.12 9.62 -20.37
CA GLU A 532 19.09 10.59 -19.86
C GLU A 532 18.99 10.76 -18.34
N SER A 533 17.77 10.81 -17.80
CA SER A 533 17.56 10.91 -16.35
C SER A 533 18.13 9.70 -15.60
N VAL A 534 17.90 8.49 -16.13
CA VAL A 534 18.49 7.25 -15.57
C VAL A 534 20.00 7.29 -15.64
N ARG A 535 20.57 7.68 -16.80
CA ARG A 535 22.01 7.79 -16.98
C ARG A 535 22.64 8.74 -15.95
N MET A 536 21.98 9.85 -15.66
CA MET A 536 22.47 10.81 -14.69
C MET A 536 22.40 10.28 -13.26
N ALA A 537 21.29 9.65 -12.88
CA ALA A 537 21.13 9.01 -11.57
C ALA A 537 22.20 7.92 -11.33
N LEU A 538 22.49 7.08 -12.34
CA LEU A 538 23.55 6.07 -12.24
C LEU A 538 24.95 6.67 -12.18
N LYS A 539 25.22 7.80 -12.85
CA LYS A 539 26.48 8.53 -12.68
C LYS A 539 26.65 9.07 -11.26
N MET A 540 25.59 9.64 -10.68
CA MET A 540 25.60 10.10 -9.29
C MET A 540 25.91 8.94 -8.33
N LEU A 541 25.24 7.80 -8.51
CA LEU A 541 25.45 6.61 -7.71
C LEU A 541 26.88 6.06 -7.85
N ASN A 542 27.42 6.01 -9.06
CA ASN A 542 28.80 5.57 -9.29
C ASN A 542 29.82 6.50 -8.61
N CYS A 543 29.58 7.81 -8.57
CA CYS A 543 30.42 8.74 -7.81
C CYS A 543 30.45 8.39 -6.32
N VAL A 544 29.30 8.07 -5.72
CA VAL A 544 29.19 7.67 -4.32
C VAL A 544 29.86 6.32 -4.05
N ARG A 545 29.57 5.30 -4.87
CA ARG A 545 30.12 3.94 -4.69
C ARG A 545 31.64 3.88 -4.80
N HIS A 546 32.21 4.66 -5.72
CA HIS A 546 33.65 4.67 -5.96
C HIS A 546 34.38 5.83 -5.27
N ARG A 547 33.65 6.69 -4.55
CA ARG A 547 34.16 7.93 -3.92
C ARG A 547 35.00 8.77 -4.89
N ILE A 548 34.49 8.95 -6.10
CA ILE A 548 35.14 9.73 -7.16
C ILE A 548 34.35 11.01 -7.43
N GLN A 549 35.05 12.14 -7.51
CA GLN A 549 34.46 13.43 -7.89
C GLN A 549 34.48 13.55 -9.42
N ALA A 550 33.53 12.88 -10.08
CA ALA A 550 33.46 12.80 -11.54
C ALA A 550 32.24 13.54 -12.14
N LEU A 551 31.45 14.21 -11.31
CA LEU A 551 30.20 14.85 -11.70
C LEU A 551 30.00 16.18 -10.95
N GLU A 552 29.65 17.24 -11.68
CA GLU A 552 29.18 18.49 -11.09
C GLU A 552 27.71 18.72 -11.43
N LEU A 553 26.86 18.81 -10.40
CA LEU A 553 25.43 19.03 -10.56
C LEU A 553 25.02 20.51 -10.67
N ASN A 554 25.96 21.45 -10.50
CA ASN A 554 25.69 22.90 -10.48
C ASN A 554 25.04 23.45 -11.76
N GLY A 555 25.20 22.76 -12.90
CA GLY A 555 24.59 23.14 -14.18
C GLY A 555 23.16 22.64 -14.38
N PHE A 556 22.62 21.85 -13.45
CA PHE A 556 21.30 21.23 -13.57
C PHE A 556 20.27 21.94 -12.69
N THR A 557 19.03 21.97 -13.15
CA THR A 557 17.89 22.15 -12.25
C THR A 557 17.75 20.88 -11.42
N LEU A 558 17.84 21.01 -10.10
CA LEU A 558 17.71 19.89 -9.16
C LEU A 558 16.37 19.96 -8.44
N LEU A 559 15.70 18.83 -8.34
CA LEU A 559 14.48 18.67 -7.56
C LEU A 559 14.70 17.71 -6.39
N SER A 560 13.90 17.88 -5.35
CA SER A 560 13.70 16.85 -4.34
C SER A 560 12.62 15.85 -4.75
N VAL A 561 12.47 14.75 -4.00
CA VAL A 561 11.35 13.81 -4.23
C VAL A 561 10.02 14.51 -4.00
N GLU A 562 9.93 15.32 -2.94
CA GLU A 562 8.75 16.13 -2.63
C GLU A 562 8.35 17.07 -3.79
N GLU A 563 9.32 17.82 -4.34
CA GLU A 563 9.06 18.72 -5.46
C GLU A 563 8.71 17.96 -6.74
N THR A 564 9.40 16.84 -6.99
CA THR A 564 9.10 15.96 -8.13
C THR A 564 7.66 15.48 -8.09
N LEU A 565 7.14 15.12 -6.91
CA LEU A 565 5.75 14.70 -6.73
C LEU A 565 4.73 15.84 -6.83
N THR A 566 5.16 17.08 -6.57
CA THR A 566 4.34 18.29 -6.67
C THR A 566 4.22 18.80 -8.12
N CYS A 567 5.20 18.49 -8.97
CA CYS A 567 5.19 18.89 -10.38
C CYS A 567 5.10 17.70 -11.35
N LYS A 568 4.71 16.51 -10.86
CA LYS A 568 4.63 15.29 -11.68
C LYS A 568 3.63 15.43 -12.83
N ASP A 569 3.94 14.85 -13.98
CA ASP A 569 3.01 14.73 -15.10
C ASP A 569 2.42 13.32 -15.13
N VAL A 570 1.26 13.15 -14.49
CA VAL A 570 0.56 11.85 -14.42
C VAL A 570 0.13 11.35 -15.80
N ALA A 571 -0.27 12.24 -16.70
CA ALA A 571 -0.73 11.83 -18.02
C ALA A 571 0.39 11.18 -18.82
N ASP A 572 1.58 11.81 -18.83
CA ASP A 572 2.76 11.28 -19.52
C ASP A 572 3.23 9.95 -18.92
N MET A 573 3.21 9.79 -17.59
CA MET A 573 3.55 8.51 -16.95
C MET A 573 2.58 7.38 -17.31
N LEU A 574 1.27 7.69 -17.42
CA LEU A 574 0.26 6.70 -17.83
C LEU A 574 0.38 6.37 -19.33
N GLU A 575 0.66 7.37 -20.17
CA GLU A 575 0.95 7.19 -21.59
C GLU A 575 2.16 6.27 -21.79
N PHE A 576 3.24 6.44 -21.01
CA PHE A 576 4.40 5.54 -21.04
C PHE A 576 4.02 4.09 -20.69
N ARG A 577 3.18 3.90 -19.66
CA ARG A 577 2.67 2.55 -19.28
C ARG A 577 1.80 1.93 -20.37
N GLU A 578 1.00 2.73 -21.06
CA GLU A 578 0.16 2.29 -22.18
C GLU A 578 1.00 1.87 -23.38
N HIS A 579 2.05 2.63 -23.73
CA HIS A 579 2.99 2.24 -24.79
C HIS A 579 3.65 0.89 -24.51
N ILE A 580 4.05 0.64 -23.25
CA ILE A 580 4.57 -0.68 -22.84
C ILE A 580 3.51 -1.76 -23.01
N TYR A 581 2.27 -1.49 -22.59
CA TYR A 581 1.15 -2.43 -22.74
C TYR A 581 0.92 -2.81 -24.22
N GLU A 582 0.81 -1.82 -25.10
CA GLU A 582 0.59 -2.01 -26.53
C GLU A 582 1.74 -2.79 -27.18
N GLU A 583 2.99 -2.48 -26.83
CA GLU A 583 4.16 -3.21 -27.31
C GLU A 583 4.12 -4.68 -26.89
N ILE A 584 3.78 -4.98 -25.64
CA ILE A 584 3.65 -6.35 -25.13
C ILE A 584 2.55 -7.10 -25.89
N CYS A 585 1.39 -6.48 -26.09
CA CYS A 585 0.30 -7.07 -26.88
C CYS A 585 0.75 -7.39 -28.32
N LEU A 586 1.43 -6.45 -28.99
CA LEU A 586 1.92 -6.63 -30.36
C LEU A 586 2.95 -7.75 -30.46
N GLN A 587 3.87 -7.87 -29.49
CA GLN A 587 4.89 -8.93 -29.50
C GLN A 587 4.27 -10.31 -29.25
N ARG A 588 3.36 -10.43 -28.28
CA ARG A 588 2.63 -11.69 -28.01
C ARG A 588 1.79 -12.17 -29.19
N GLN A 589 1.18 -11.25 -29.94
CA GLN A 589 0.43 -11.59 -31.16
C GLN A 589 1.33 -12.17 -32.25
N LYS A 590 2.56 -11.66 -32.41
CA LYS A 590 3.53 -12.21 -33.36
C LYS A 590 3.97 -13.62 -32.96
N GLU A 591 4.30 -13.83 -31.69
CA GLU A 591 4.65 -15.16 -31.17
C GLU A 591 3.53 -16.19 -31.38
N THR A 592 2.27 -15.77 -31.25
CA THR A 592 1.11 -16.66 -31.48
C THR A 592 0.84 -16.92 -32.96
N SER A 593 1.25 -16.02 -33.85
CA SER A 593 1.07 -16.15 -35.32
C SER A 593 2.20 -16.97 -35.97
N ASP A 594 3.36 -17.04 -35.33
CA ASP A 594 4.54 -17.80 -35.76
C ASP A 594 4.55 -19.26 -35.24
N LEU A 595 3.59 -19.62 -34.39
CA LEU A 595 3.31 -20.98 -33.87
C LEU A 595 2.15 -21.64 -34.64
#